data_AF-A0A382I326-F1
#
_entry.id   AF-A0A382I326-F1
#
_cell.length_a   1.000
_cell.length_b   1.000
_cell.length_c   1.000
_cell.angle_alpha   90.00
_cell.angle_beta   90.00
_cell.angle_gamma   90.00
#
_symmetry.space_group_name_H-M   'P 1'
#
loop_
_entity.id
_entity.type
_entity.pdbx_description
1 polymer ?
#
loop_
_entity_poly.entity_id
_entity_poly.type
_entity_poly.pdbx_seq_one_letter_code
_entity_poly.pdbx_strand_id
1 'polypeptide(L)' 'MYHRHDFETSGYDGVIEPGMTICVESYIGAEGGVEGVKLEEQVLVTETGVELLSDFPFEDGLMA' A
#
# COMPACT_ATOMS: atom_id res chain seq x y z
N MET A 1 3.07 8.34 -4.78
CA MET A 1 3.19 7.05 -5.51
C MET A 1 1.81 6.67 -6.00
N TYR A 2 1.69 6.18 -7.23
CA TYR A 2 0.41 5.78 -7.84
C TYR A 2 0.60 4.45 -8.57
N HIS A 3 -0.50 3.74 -8.82
CA HIS A 3 -0.46 2.57 -9.68
C HIS A 3 0.05 2.95 -11.07
N ARG A 4 0.75 2.05 -11.75
CA ARG A 4 1.44 2.35 -13.03
C ARG A 4 0.50 2.95 -14.08
N HIS A 5 -0.75 2.49 -14.11
CA HIS A 5 -1.78 2.97 -15.02
C HIS A 5 -2.15 4.45 -14.79
N ASP A 6 -2.05 4.93 -13.55
CA ASP A 6 -2.48 6.29 -13.16
C ASP A 6 -1.28 7.25 -13.01
N PHE A 7 -0.07 6.74 -13.21
CA PHE A 7 1.16 7.51 -13.00
C PHE A 7 1.26 8.70 -13.96
N GLU A 8 0.84 8.56 -15.21
CA GLU A 8 0.90 9.65 -16.19
C GLU A 8 0.05 10.86 -15.75
N THR A 9 -1.05 10.64 -15.05
CA THR A 9 -2.00 11.69 -14.68
C THR A 9 -1.82 12.20 -13.25
N SER A 10 -1.26 11.38 -12.36
CA SER A 10 -1.23 11.67 -10.92
C SER A 10 0.14 11.44 -10.28
N GLY A 11 1.08 10.82 -11.00
CA GLY A 11 2.45 10.60 -10.54
C GLY A 11 3.22 11.90 -10.31
N TYR A 12 4.34 11.76 -9.61
CA TYR A 12 5.32 12.83 -9.39
C TYR A 12 6.71 12.21 -9.26
N ASP A 13 7.75 12.99 -9.59
CA ASP A 13 9.16 12.57 -9.60
C ASP A 13 9.81 12.66 -8.21
N GLY A 14 9.11 12.15 -7.19
CA GLY A 14 9.64 12.08 -5.84
C GLY A 14 10.68 10.98 -5.68
N VAL A 15 11.68 11.22 -4.82
CA VAL A 15 12.68 10.22 -4.44
C VAL A 15 12.31 9.64 -3.08
N ILE A 16 12.45 8.33 -2.95
CA ILE A 16 12.26 7.62 -1.68
C ILE A 16 13.61 7.62 -0.94
N GLU A 17 13.63 8.14 0.29
CA GLU A 17 14.84 8.28 1.10
C GLU A 17 14.70 7.53 2.43
N PRO A 18 15.82 7.05 3.02
CA PRO A 18 15.83 6.48 4.36
C PRO A 18 15.22 7.42 5.41
N GLY A 19 14.45 6.86 6.34
CA GLY A 19 13.72 7.60 7.38
C GLY A 19 12.31 8.03 7.00
N MET A 20 11.92 7.91 5.72
CA MET A 20 10.52 8.10 5.31
C MET A 20 9.64 6.93 5.76
N THR A 21 8.38 7.20 6.10
CA THR A 21 7.34 6.19 6.28
C THR A 21 6.35 6.25 5.13
N ILE A 22 6.00 5.11 4.56
CA ILE A 22 5.11 5.00 3.40
C ILE A 22 4.03 3.97 3.71
N CYS A 23 2.78 4.29 3.40
CA CYS A 23 1.70 3.32 3.38
C CYS A 23 1.61 2.66 2.00
N VAL A 24 1.57 1.33 1.99
CA VAL A 24 1.34 0.51 0.79
C VAL A 24 -0.09 0.00 0.82
N GLU A 25 -0.91 0.45 -0.12
CA GLU A 25 -2.36 0.30 -0.07
C GLU A 25 -2.91 -0.55 -1.21
N SER A 26 -3.96 -1.34 -0.93
CA SER A 26 -4.73 -2.07 -1.94
C SER A 26 -6.21 -2.03 -1.62
N TYR A 27 -7.03 -1.54 -2.55
CA TYR A 27 -8.48 -1.72 -2.53
C TYR A 27 -8.88 -2.64 -3.69
N ILE A 28 -9.64 -3.69 -3.38
CA ILE A 28 -10.19 -4.63 -4.36
C ILE A 28 -11.69 -4.75 -4.14
N GLY A 29 -12.46 -4.39 -5.16
CA GLY A 29 -13.91 -4.52 -5.16
C GLY A 29 -14.44 -4.62 -6.60
N ALA A 30 -15.61 -5.22 -6.77
CA ALA A 30 -16.25 -5.32 -8.08
C ALA A 30 -16.93 -4.00 -8.47
N GLU A 31 -16.97 -3.68 -9.76
CA GLU A 31 -17.73 -2.54 -10.26
C GLU A 31 -19.22 -2.73 -9.97
N GLY A 32 -19.84 -1.74 -9.31
CA GLY A 32 -21.23 -1.84 -8.84
C GLY A 32 -21.45 -2.83 -7.68
N GLY A 33 -20.39 -3.44 -7.16
CA GLY A 33 -20.43 -4.29 -5.98
C GLY A 33 -20.75 -3.50 -4.71
N VAL A 34 -21.32 -4.19 -3.71
CA VAL A 34 -21.66 -3.61 -2.40
C VAL A 34 -20.59 -3.90 -1.33
N GLU A 35 -19.57 -4.69 -1.67
CA GLU A 35 -18.47 -5.11 -0.80
C GLU A 35 -17.12 -4.95 -1.52
N GLY A 36 -16.08 -4.72 -0.73
CA GLY A 36 -14.70 -4.65 -1.18
C GLY A 36 -13.75 -4.78 0.02
N VAL A 37 -12.51 -5.17 -0.25
CA VAL A 37 -11.46 -5.33 0.76
C VAL A 37 -10.44 -4.21 0.58
N LYS A 38 -10.15 -3.48 1.66
CA LYS A 38 -9.04 -2.52 1.74
C LYS A 38 -7.99 -3.08 2.69
N LEU A 39 -6.77 -3.21 2.19
CA LEU A 39 -5.58 -3.48 2.99
C LEU A 39 -4.62 -2.30 2.89
N GLU A 40 -3.82 -2.12 3.95
CA GLU A 40 -2.80 -1.09 4.05
C GLU A 40 -1.74 -1.51 5.06
N GLU A 41 -0.49 -1.46 4.62
CA GLU A 41 0.67 -1.74 5.45
C GLU A 41 1.56 -0.51 5.53
N GLN A 42 1.96 -0.11 6.73
CA GLN A 42 2.92 0.99 6.91
C GLN A 42 4.34 0.43 7.00
N VAL A 43 5.24 0.98 6.17
CA VAL A 43 6.65 0.60 6.16
C VAL A 43 7.56 1.79 6.44
N LEU A 44 8.63 1.56 7.20
CA LEU A 44 9.76 2.46 7.32
C LEU A 44 10.78 2.15 6.22
N VAL A 45 11.21 3.18 5.50
CA VAL A 45 12.32 3.07 4.56
C VAL A 45 13.63 3.14 5.34
N THR A 46 14.48 2.13 5.16
CA THR A 46 15.82 2.06 5.74
C THR A 46 16.88 2.28 4.66
N GLU A 47 18.15 2.37 5.06
CA GLU A 47 19.29 2.48 4.14
C GLU A 47 19.39 1.32 3.13
N THR A 48 18.82 0.16 3.43
CA THR A 48 19.02 -1.08 2.64
C THR A 48 17.73 -1.79 2.22
N GLY A 49 16.56 -1.21 2.52
CA GLY A 49 15.27 -1.83 2.27
C GLY A 49 14.15 -1.19 3.08
N VAL A 50 13.19 -2.01 3.52
CA VAL A 50 12.06 -1.55 4.33
C VAL A 50 11.87 -2.41 5.58
N GLU A 51 11.34 -1.79 6.63
CA GLU A 51 10.89 -2.46 7.86
C GLU A 51 9.36 -2.31 7.96
N LEU A 52 8.65 -3.41 8.21
CA LEU A 52 7.21 -3.39 8.43
C LEU A 52 6.90 -2.85 9.83
N LEU A 53 6.05 -1.82 9.90
CA LEU A 53 5.64 -1.21 11.17
C LEU A 53 4.26 -1.69 11.65
N SER A 54 3.43 -2.16 10.72
CA SER A 54 2.13 -2.75 11.03
C SER A 54 2.28 -4.11 11.71
N ASP A 55 1.55 -4.32 12.81
CA ASP A 55 1.50 -5.57 13.57
C ASP A 55 0.08 -6.15 13.71
N PHE A 56 -0.92 -5.46 13.14
CA PHE A 56 -2.30 -5.92 13.18
C PHE A 56 -2.50 -7.08 12.21
N PRO A 57 -3.07 -8.22 12.64
CA PRO A 57 -3.23 -9.37 11.77
C PRO A 57 -4.28 -9.14 10.70
N PHE A 58 -4.13 -9.83 9.57
CA PHE A 58 -5.23 -9.98 8.63
C PHE A 58 -6.33 -10.87 9.21
N GLU A 59 -7.53 -10.72 8.66
CA GLU A 59 -8.66 -11.57 9.02
C GLU A 59 -8.47 -12.98 8.43
N ASP A 60 -8.10 -13.95 9.28
CA ASP A 60 -7.83 -15.33 8.86
C ASP A 60 -8.96 -15.95 8.04
N GLY A 61 -10.23 -15.61 8.34
CA GLY A 61 -11.37 -16.11 7.57
C GLY A 61 -11.42 -15.66 6.11
N LEU A 62 -10.63 -14.66 5.74
CA LEU A 62 -10.51 -14.11 4.38
C LEU A 62 -9.15 -14.45 3.73
N MET A 63 -8.26 -15.16 4.43
CA MET A 63 -6.93 -15.55 3.96
C MET A 63 -6.96 -17.03 3.53
N ALA A 64 -7.04 -17.29 2.21
CA ALA A 64 -7.11 -18.63 1.62
C ALA A 64 -5.77 -19.12 1.05
#